data_AF-A0A3D4W8I9-F1
#
_entry.id   AF-A0A3D4W8I9-F1
#
_cell.length_a   1.000
_cell.length_b   1.000
_cell.length_c   1.000
_cell.angle_alpha   90.00
_cell.angle_beta   90.00
_cell.angle_gamma   90.00
#
_symmetry.space_group_name_H-M   'P 1'
#
loop_
_entity.id
_entity.type
_entity.pdbx_description
1 polymer ?
#
loop_
_entity_poly.entity_id
_entity_poly.type
_entity_poly.pdbx_seq_one_letter_code
_entity_poly.pdbx_strand_id
1 'polypeptide(L)' 'MSILRVLLAIIFPPLAVLDKGCGSFLIVLILTLAGWIPGVIAALIILNKR' A
#
# COMPACT_ATOMS: atom_id res chain seq x y z
N MET A 1 3.05 -0.32 -13.51
CA MET A 1 3.43 0.22 -12.20
C MET A 1 4.64 1.11 -12.39
N SER A 2 4.50 2.42 -12.25
CA SER A 2 5.67 3.30 -12.23
C SER A 2 6.53 2.94 -11.02
N ILE A 3 7.84 2.86 -11.20
CA ILE A 3 8.83 2.55 -10.14
C ILE A 3 8.64 3.48 -8.94
N LEU A 4 8.24 4.73 -9.19
CA LEU A 4 7.89 5.72 -8.17
C LEU A 4 6.77 5.27 -7.22
N ARG A 5 5.73 4.58 -7.71
CA ARG A 5 4.63 4.09 -6.85
C ARG A 5 5.06 2.92 -5.96
N VAL A 6 5.98 2.09 -6.46
CA VAL A 6 6.57 0.99 -5.68
C VAL A 6 7.46 1.56 -4.58
N LEU A 7 8.27 2.58 -4.89
CA LEU A 7 9.10 3.26 -3.90
C LEU A 7 8.23 3.97 -2.83
N LEU A 8 7.14 4.63 -3.26
CA LEU A 8 6.14 5.19 -2.35
C LEU A 8 5.48 4.13 -1.46
N ALA A 9 5.18 2.94 -2.01
CA ALA A 9 4.57 1.85 -1.25
C ALA A 9 5.48 1.27 -0.16
N ILE A 10 6.80 1.40 -0.31
CA ILE A 10 7.78 0.96 0.69
C ILE A 10 7.91 2.03 1.79
N ILE A 11 8.09 3.31 1.41
CA ILE A 11 8.30 4.41 2.37
C ILE A 11 6.99 4.74 3.12
N PHE A 12 5.88 4.80 2.39
CA PHE A 12 4.57 5.18 2.91
C PHE A 12 3.46 4.34 2.25
N PRO A 13 3.33 3.05 2.66
CA PRO A 13 2.38 2.11 2.08
C PRO A 13 0.96 2.66 1.90
N PRO A 14 0.30 3.30 2.89
CA PRO A 14 -1.08 3.76 2.73
C PRO A 14 -1.22 4.85 1.65
N LEU A 15 -0.21 5.70 1.44
CA LEU A 15 -0.26 6.76 0.44
C LEU A 15 -0.24 6.21 -0.99
N ALA A 16 0.46 5.10 -1.23
CA ALA A 16 0.58 4.47 -2.55
C ALA A 16 -0.74 3.85 -3.05
N VAL A 17 -1.69 3.60 -2.14
CA VAL A 17 -2.95 2.89 -2.39
C VAL A 17 -4.16 3.83 -2.39
N LEU A 18 -3.97 5.14 -2.18
CA LEU A 18 -5.02 6.16 -2.25
C LEU A 18 -5.80 6.12 -3.58
N ASP A 19 -5.09 5.92 -4.69
CA ASP A 19 -5.69 5.81 -6.03
C ASP A 19 -6.54 4.54 -6.23
N LYS A 20 -6.40 3.53 -5.36
CA LYS A 20 -7.11 2.24 -5.46
C LYS A 20 -8.38 2.18 -4.60
N GLY A 21 -8.73 3.28 -3.92
CA GLY A 21 -9.98 3.45 -3.17
C GLY A 21 -9.86 3.40 -1.64
N CYS A 22 -10.86 3.93 -0.96
CA CYS A 22 -10.88 4.13 0.50
C CYS A 22 -10.78 2.82 1.31
N GLY A 23 -11.38 1.73 0.82
CA GLY A 23 -11.30 0.42 1.46
C GLY A 23 -9.88 -0.16 1.48
N SER A 24 -9.17 -0.05 0.36
CA SER A 24 -7.77 -0.50 0.24
C SER A 24 -6.84 0.32 1.15
N PHE A 25 -7.09 1.63 1.24
CA PHE A 25 -6.36 2.52 2.15
C PHE A 25 -6.52 2.09 3.62
N LEU A 26 -7.75 1.83 4.05
CA LEU A 26 -8.05 1.42 5.44
C LEU A 26 -7.39 0.10 5.81
N ILE A 27 -7.44 -0.90 4.92
CA ILE A 27 -6.80 -2.22 5.15
C ILE A 27 -5.29 -2.06 5.29
N VAL A 28 -4.66 -1.33 4.38
CA VAL A 28 -3.20 -1.13 4.37
C VAL A 28 -2.78 -0.30 5.58
N LEU A 29 -3.58 0.70 5.99
CA LEU A 29 -3.33 1.50 7.19
C LEU A 29 -3.37 0.64 8.46
N ILE A 30 -4.39 -0.20 8.63
CA ILE A 30 -4.50 -1.11 9.77
C ILE A 30 -3.35 -2.11 9.77
N LEU A 31 -2.99 -2.68 8.61
CA LEU A 31 -1.84 -3.58 8.50
C LEU A 31 -0.53 -2.86 8.83
N THR A 32 -0.34 -1.63 8.36
CA THR A 32 0.85 -0.83 8.64
C THR A 32 0.98 -0.51 10.14
N LEU A 33 -0.15 -0.29 10.83
CA LEU A 33 -0.19 -0.12 12.29
C LEU A 33 0.10 -1.43 13.04
N ALA A 34 -0.37 -2.58 12.53
CA ALA A 34 -0.04 -3.90 13.08
C ALA A 34 1.40 -4.32 12.80
N GLY A 35 2.01 -3.77 11.75
CA GLY A 35 3.42 -3.94 11.39
C GLY A 35 3.73 -3.36 10.02
N TRP A 36 4.89 -2.73 9.87
CA TRP A 36 5.25 -2.12 8.59
C TRP A 36 5.36 -3.15 7.45
N ILE A 37 5.96 -4.32 7.72
CA ILE A 37 6.16 -5.41 6.75
C ILE A 37 4.83 -5.87 6.10
N PRO A 38 3.79 -6.25 6.86
CA PRO A 38 2.52 -6.64 6.26
C PRO A 38 1.86 -5.49 5.48
N GLY A 39 2.01 -4.23 5.94
CA GLY A 39 1.52 -3.05 5.23
C GLY A 39 2.12 -2.89 3.83
N VAL A 40 3.44 -3.06 3.70
CA VAL A 40 4.14 -2.99 2.40
C VAL A 40 3.73 -4.13 1.48
N ILE A 41 3.62 -5.36 2.00
CA ILE A 41 3.18 -6.52 1.19
C ILE A 41 1.75 -6.30 0.67
N ALA A 42 0.83 -5.87 1.53
CA ALA A 42 -0.54 -5.58 1.14
C ALA A 42 -0.62 -4.46 0.10
N ALA A 43 0.14 -3.36 0.29
CA ALA A 43 0.23 -2.28 -0.68
C ALA A 43 0.73 -2.79 -2.03
N LEU A 44 1.78 -3.62 -2.07
CA LEU A 44 2.32 -4.21 -3.31
C LEU A 44 1.33 -5.14 -4.01
N ILE A 45 0.60 -5.98 -3.26
CA ILE A 45 -0.43 -6.87 -3.82
C ILE A 45 -1.55 -6.04 -4.46
N ILE A 46 -2.06 -5.02 -3.77
CA ILE A 46 -3.14 -4.16 -4.27
C ILE A 46 -2.66 -3.32 -5.45
N LEU A 47 -1.41 -2.85 -5.42
CA LEU A 47 -0.82 -2.14 -6.54
C LEU A 47 -0.73 -3.07 -7.75
N ASN A 48 -0.26 -4.30 -7.58
CA ASN A 48 -0.07 -5.26 -8.68
C ASN A 48 -1.37 -5.88 -9.20
N LYS A 49 -2.44 -5.87 -8.41
CA LYS A 49 -3.79 -6.21 -8.85
C LYS A 49 -4.23 -5.16 -9.89
N ARG A 50 -4.37 -5.54 -11.16
CA ARG A 50 -4.90 -4.63 -12.19
C ARG A 50 -6.32 -4.22 -11.85
#